data_AF-A0A7W0RSU3-F1
#
_entry.id   AF-A0A7W0RSU3-F1
#
_cell.length_a   1.000
_cell.length_b   1.000
_cell.length_c   1.000
_cell.angle_alpha   90.00
_cell.angle_beta   90.00
_cell.angle_gamma   90.00
#
_symmetry.space_group_name_H-M   'P 1'
#
loop_
_entity.id
_entity.type
_entity.pdbx_description
1 polymer ?
#
loop_
_entity_poly.entity_id
_entity_poly.type
_entity_poly.pdbx_seq_one_letter_code
_entity_poly.pdbx_strand_id
1 'polypeptide(L)'
;MKILGGAGDERGKSPRRLLASTLGDELRLRSNGRAKVIGISAKDRGAIMPAGRNASAAYWFSATTGRLISSTYYFNQLPAWVQQFNETNPSDKFFNAQWERLLKDTGEYERRAGPDAPEWENLLGERERQRERERGLDTAFPHLIKGKESKPGADFYDVLTASPFSNDLLVEFAKLAITNEALGADADTDVLTVGFSANDYVGHRFGPYSQEVMDITLRTDRQIGELLDFVDARVGLRNTIVAFSADHGVAPVPEHAASLNLPGARINPDQIVTAVKNAVRARFSRAGDEKDTTVDYVQAFTPKNGNVYFNWPALRRDGIDREEIERVAGEAALTVPGVARYFTRTQLERGAVSPADPIARRVLHGFNAQRSGDVVIINQPFHLIVNYTADHSSPYSYDTHVPLIILGEGAAAGRYQNAATPADLAPTLAALLRVESPSSTTGRVLLEGMKTAK
;
A
#
# COMPACT_ATOMS: atom_id res chain seq x y z
N MET A 1 -14.66 1.45 19.36
CA MET A 1 -13.20 1.26 19.21
C MET A 1 -12.53 2.62 19.28
N LYS A 2 -11.57 2.80 20.19
CA LYS A 2 -10.87 4.06 20.41
C LYS A 2 -9.39 3.92 20.00
N ILE A 3 -8.74 5.04 19.70
CA ILE A 3 -7.30 5.10 19.52
C ILE A 3 -6.59 5.06 20.88
N LEU A 4 -5.38 4.50 20.93
CA LEU A 4 -4.52 4.46 22.10
C LEU A 4 -3.17 5.10 21.76
N GLY A 5 -2.77 6.12 22.52
CA GLY A 5 -1.53 6.88 22.32
C GLY A 5 -1.59 8.02 21.30
N GLY A 6 -2.66 8.11 20.50
CA GLY A 6 -2.89 9.18 19.53
C GLY A 6 -3.64 10.39 20.08
N ALA A 7 -3.92 11.37 19.23
CA ALA A 7 -4.71 12.55 19.57
C ALA A 7 -6.20 12.20 19.74
N GLY A 8 -6.95 13.07 20.43
CA GLY A 8 -8.35 12.80 20.81
C GLY A 8 -9.34 12.70 19.64
N ASP A 9 -9.00 13.26 18.48
CA ASP A 9 -9.78 13.23 17.24
C ASP A 9 -9.37 12.08 16.29
N GLU A 10 -8.25 11.41 16.57
CA GLU A 10 -7.82 10.25 15.79
C GLU A 10 -8.75 9.04 16.02
N ARG A 11 -9.09 8.36 14.93
CA ARG A 11 -9.98 7.19 14.98
C ARG A 11 -9.19 5.89 15.09
N GLY A 12 -9.55 5.06 16.07
CA GLY A 12 -9.02 3.70 16.20
C GLY A 12 -9.28 2.86 14.93
N LYS A 13 -8.36 1.92 14.66
CA LYS A 13 -8.36 1.04 13.47
C LYS A 13 -8.34 -0.43 13.89
N SER A 14 -8.95 -1.31 13.08
CA SER A 14 -9.03 -2.75 13.32
C SER A 14 -9.08 -3.56 12.03
N PRO A 15 -8.75 -4.87 12.09
CA PRO A 15 -8.84 -5.80 10.97
C PRO A 15 -10.28 -6.27 10.71
N ARG A 16 -11.32 -5.60 11.24
CA ARG A 16 -12.73 -6.06 11.14
C ARG A 16 -13.21 -6.32 9.71
N ARG A 17 -12.59 -5.68 8.71
CA ARG A 17 -12.90 -5.84 7.28
C ARG A 17 -12.11 -6.98 6.60
N LEU A 18 -11.04 -7.47 7.21
CA LEU A 18 -10.31 -8.64 6.75
C LEU A 18 -11.19 -9.88 6.98
N LEU A 19 -11.43 -10.66 5.92
CA LEU A 19 -12.38 -11.79 5.96
C LEU A 19 -11.67 -13.13 6.22
N ALA A 20 -10.53 -13.34 5.57
CA ALA A 20 -9.71 -14.52 5.72
C ALA A 20 -8.76 -14.38 6.92
N SER A 21 -8.33 -15.51 7.46
CA SER A 21 -7.21 -15.57 8.39
C SER A 21 -5.89 -15.21 7.69
N THR A 22 -4.87 -14.88 8.48
CA THR A 22 -3.47 -14.74 8.05
C THR A 22 -2.62 -15.91 8.54
N LEU A 23 -1.36 -15.99 8.11
CA LEU A 23 -0.40 -16.95 8.68
C LEU A 23 -0.28 -16.79 10.21
N GLY A 24 -0.28 -15.54 10.69
CA GLY A 24 -0.25 -15.25 12.13
C GLY A 24 -1.49 -15.74 12.87
N ASP A 25 -2.68 -15.59 12.25
CA ASP A 25 -3.92 -16.14 12.82
C ASP A 25 -3.83 -17.68 12.97
N GLU A 26 -3.35 -18.38 11.95
CA GLU A 26 -3.20 -19.85 11.96
C GLU A 26 -2.16 -20.32 12.99
N LEU A 27 -1.03 -19.61 13.11
CA LEU A 27 -0.03 -19.89 14.14
C LEU A 27 -0.62 -19.78 15.55
N ARG A 28 -1.39 -18.73 15.79
CA ARG A 28 -2.03 -18.53 17.09
C ARG A 28 -3.13 -19.52 17.37
N LEU A 29 -3.88 -19.96 16.37
CA LEU A 29 -4.83 -21.06 16.52
C LEU A 29 -4.11 -22.34 16.93
N ARG A 30 -3.02 -22.70 16.24
CA ARG A 30 -2.19 -23.88 16.56
C ARG A 30 -1.57 -23.81 17.95
N SER A 31 -1.08 -22.65 18.37
CA SER A 31 -0.39 -22.47 19.64
C SER A 31 -1.34 -22.18 20.81
N ASN A 32 -2.66 -22.28 20.62
CA ASN A 32 -3.67 -21.85 21.59
C ASN A 32 -3.39 -20.43 22.16
N GLY A 33 -3.04 -19.51 21.27
CA GLY A 33 -2.81 -18.10 21.57
C GLY A 33 -1.44 -17.75 22.16
N ARG A 34 -0.56 -18.72 22.44
CA ARG A 34 0.79 -18.47 22.99
C ARG A 34 1.73 -17.72 22.04
N ALA A 35 1.77 -18.10 20.76
CA ALA A 35 2.53 -17.40 19.74
C ALA A 35 2.12 -15.92 19.69
N LYS A 36 3.12 -15.05 19.57
CA LYS A 36 2.95 -13.62 19.42
C LYS A 36 2.98 -13.24 17.95
N VAL A 37 2.01 -12.41 17.56
CA VAL A 37 1.91 -11.88 16.20
C VAL A 37 1.79 -10.37 16.27
N ILE A 38 2.80 -9.67 15.77
CA ILE A 38 2.94 -8.21 15.91
C ILE A 38 3.16 -7.57 14.55
N GLY A 39 2.31 -6.60 14.21
CA GLY A 39 2.47 -5.76 13.03
C GLY A 39 2.94 -4.34 13.36
N ILE A 40 3.93 -3.83 12.63
CA ILE A 40 4.52 -2.49 12.82
C ILE A 40 4.63 -1.81 11.45
N SER A 41 4.16 -0.57 11.33
CA SER A 41 4.27 0.18 10.07
C SER A 41 4.01 1.67 10.30
N ALA A 42 4.45 2.56 9.40
CA ALA A 42 3.98 3.95 9.47
C ALA A 42 2.47 4.05 9.11
N LYS A 43 1.95 3.09 8.34
CA LYS A 43 0.53 3.03 7.92
C LYS A 43 -0.24 2.03 8.76
N ASP A 44 -1.41 2.43 9.26
CA ASP A 44 -2.36 1.55 9.97
C ASP A 44 -2.61 0.22 9.23
N ARG A 45 -2.96 0.28 7.94
CA ARG A 45 -3.20 -0.89 7.09
C ARG A 45 -1.97 -1.74 6.84
N GLY A 46 -0.77 -1.15 6.84
CA GLY A 46 0.51 -1.86 6.70
C GLY A 46 0.89 -2.64 7.96
N ALA A 47 0.42 -2.21 9.14
CA ALA A 47 0.60 -2.94 10.39
C ALA A 47 -0.53 -3.99 10.61
N ILE A 48 -1.77 -3.61 10.33
CA ILE A 48 -2.96 -4.39 10.70
C ILE A 48 -3.20 -5.59 9.78
N MET A 49 -3.12 -5.37 8.46
CA MET A 49 -3.48 -6.43 7.50
C MET A 49 -2.55 -7.65 7.53
N PRO A 50 -1.21 -7.51 7.57
CA PRO A 50 -0.35 -8.68 7.62
C PRO A 50 -0.38 -9.40 8.98
N ALA A 51 -0.66 -8.67 10.08
CA ALA A 51 -0.76 -9.28 11.40
C ALA A 51 -2.03 -10.14 11.56
N GLY A 52 -3.15 -9.74 10.95
CA GLY A 52 -4.40 -10.52 10.97
C GLY A 52 -5.34 -10.17 12.11
N ARG A 53 -6.40 -10.97 12.25
CA ARG A 53 -7.51 -10.68 13.19
C ARG A 53 -7.18 -11.07 14.62
N ASN A 54 -6.45 -12.16 14.80
CA ASN A 54 -6.06 -12.71 16.09
C ASN A 54 -4.67 -12.19 16.53
N ALA A 55 -4.15 -11.12 15.92
CA ALA A 55 -2.84 -10.58 16.26
C ALA A 55 -2.71 -10.16 17.74
N SER A 56 -1.51 -10.32 18.30
CA SER A 56 -1.19 -9.83 19.65
C SER A 56 -1.16 -8.31 19.69
N ALA A 57 -0.67 -7.69 18.61
CA ALA A 57 -0.58 -6.26 18.49
C ALA A 57 -0.53 -5.80 17.03
N ALA A 58 -1.01 -4.58 16.80
CA ALA A 58 -0.58 -3.78 15.65
C ALA A 58 -0.28 -2.36 16.11
N TYR A 59 0.86 -1.82 15.68
CA TYR A 59 1.32 -0.48 15.99
C TYR A 59 1.53 0.31 14.70
N TRP A 60 1.06 1.55 14.68
CA TRP A 60 1.29 2.45 13.55
C TRP A 60 1.67 3.86 13.97
N PHE A 61 2.31 4.60 13.08
CA PHE A 61 2.73 5.97 13.35
C PHE A 61 1.54 6.94 13.28
N SER A 62 1.46 7.88 14.23
CA SER A 62 0.55 9.02 14.20
C SER A 62 1.27 10.24 13.64
N ALA A 63 0.91 10.65 12.42
CA ALA A 63 1.37 11.93 11.85
C ALA A 63 0.79 13.15 12.59
N THR A 64 -0.11 12.97 13.55
CA THR A 64 -0.62 14.06 14.40
C THR A 64 0.25 14.27 15.63
N THR A 65 0.75 13.18 16.23
CA THR A 65 1.43 13.21 17.54
C THR A 65 2.89 12.80 17.52
N GLY A 66 3.38 12.22 16.41
CA GLY A 66 4.74 11.71 16.31
C GLY A 66 4.97 10.39 17.06
N ARG A 67 3.90 9.72 17.50
CA ARG A 67 3.95 8.53 18.37
C ARG A 67 3.64 7.25 17.61
N LEU A 68 4.09 6.13 18.16
CA LEU A 68 3.62 4.79 17.77
C LEU A 68 2.36 4.46 18.58
N ILE A 69 1.25 4.27 17.88
CA ILE A 69 -0.09 4.19 18.43
C ILE A 69 -0.74 2.84 18.11
N SER A 70 -1.82 2.52 18.81
CA SER A 70 -2.63 1.33 18.57
C SER A 70 -4.12 1.63 18.81
N SER A 71 -4.96 0.62 18.96
CA SER A 71 -6.39 0.80 19.25
C SER A 71 -6.91 -0.16 20.31
N THR A 72 -8.12 0.14 20.79
CA THR A 72 -8.82 -0.74 21.73
C THR A 72 -9.27 -2.08 21.14
N TYR A 73 -8.88 -2.38 19.89
CA TYR A 73 -8.99 -3.73 19.34
C TYR A 73 -7.93 -4.66 19.95
N TYR A 74 -6.71 -4.15 20.17
CA TYR A 74 -5.57 -4.95 20.62
C TYR A 74 -5.38 -4.85 22.14
N PHE A 75 -5.65 -3.69 22.74
CA PHE A 75 -5.35 -3.45 24.14
C PHE A 75 -6.43 -2.65 24.86
N ASN A 76 -6.48 -2.73 26.20
CA ASN A 76 -7.22 -1.76 27.00
C ASN A 76 -6.43 -0.45 27.17
N GLN A 77 -5.10 -0.56 27.25
CA GLN A 77 -4.12 0.53 27.30
C GLN A 77 -2.83 0.07 26.62
N LEU A 78 -2.01 0.98 26.09
CA LEU A 78 -0.73 0.61 25.49
C LEU A 78 0.17 -0.13 26.50
N PRO A 79 0.98 -1.11 26.08
CA PRO A 79 2.00 -1.70 26.95
C PRO A 79 2.96 -0.64 27.51
N ALA A 80 3.49 -0.87 28.72
CA ALA A 80 4.35 0.09 29.41
C ALA A 80 5.59 0.49 28.59
N TRP A 81 6.21 -0.47 27.89
CA TRP A 81 7.38 -0.19 27.05
C TRP A 81 7.05 0.71 25.85
N VAL A 82 5.81 0.63 25.31
CA VAL A 82 5.34 1.50 24.23
C VAL A 82 5.05 2.90 24.76
N GLN A 83 4.47 3.00 25.96
CA GLN A 83 4.26 4.29 26.62
C GLN A 83 5.61 4.98 26.87
N GLN A 84 6.57 4.26 27.44
CA GLN A 84 7.92 4.76 27.68
C GLN A 84 8.63 5.19 26.38
N PHE A 85 8.53 4.39 25.31
CA PHE A 85 9.05 4.80 24.00
C PHE A 85 8.44 6.13 23.54
N ASN A 86 7.12 6.26 23.62
CA ASN A 86 6.43 7.48 23.20
C ASN A 86 6.73 8.70 24.10
N GLU A 87 6.97 8.50 25.39
CA GLU A 87 7.32 9.58 26.34
C GLU A 87 8.68 10.23 26.02
N THR A 88 9.58 9.49 25.37
CA THR A 88 10.88 10.04 24.93
C THR A 88 10.79 10.92 23.68
N ASN A 89 9.61 11.00 23.04
CA ASN A 89 9.37 11.70 21.76
C ASN A 89 10.46 11.41 20.72
N PRO A 90 10.67 10.13 20.34
CA PRO A 90 11.81 9.71 19.52
C PRO A 90 11.82 10.32 18.12
N SER A 91 10.65 10.76 17.63
CA SER A 91 10.49 11.46 16.35
C SER A 91 11.10 12.86 16.36
N ASP A 92 11.09 13.54 17.51
CA ASP A 92 11.51 14.94 17.63
C ASP A 92 13.00 15.14 17.33
N LYS A 93 13.81 14.08 17.50
CA LYS A 93 15.25 14.11 17.15
C LYS A 93 15.50 14.38 15.66
N PHE A 94 14.48 14.14 14.81
CA PHE A 94 14.56 14.38 13.37
C PHE A 94 14.06 15.78 12.97
N PHE A 95 13.64 16.61 13.92
CA PHE A 95 13.23 17.98 13.61
C PHE A 95 14.42 18.82 13.14
N ASN A 96 14.32 19.36 11.93
CA ASN A 96 15.41 19.98 11.16
C ASN A 96 16.54 19.01 10.76
N ALA A 97 16.30 17.69 10.77
CA ALA A 97 17.26 16.76 10.19
C ALA A 97 17.36 17.02 8.68
N GLN A 98 18.58 16.90 8.15
CA GLN A 98 18.83 17.00 6.72
C GLN A 98 18.86 15.60 6.12
N TRP A 99 17.96 15.35 5.17
CA TRP A 99 18.08 14.22 4.28
C TRP A 99 18.97 14.61 3.11
N GLU A 100 20.23 14.20 3.22
CA GLU A 100 21.22 14.28 2.16
C GLU A 100 21.37 12.94 1.44
N ARG A 101 21.97 12.98 0.24
CA ARG A 101 22.43 11.79 -0.47
C ARG A 101 23.32 10.91 0.41
N LEU A 102 22.99 9.63 0.52
CA LEU A 102 23.72 8.62 1.26
C LEU A 102 25.11 8.35 0.65
N LEU A 103 25.18 8.20 -0.68
CA LEU A 103 26.47 8.06 -1.37
C LEU A 103 27.08 9.45 -1.57
N LYS A 104 28.37 9.59 -1.26
CA LYS A 104 29.10 10.84 -1.45
C LYS A 104 29.48 11.09 -2.91
N ASP A 105 29.58 10.03 -3.70
CA ASP A 105 29.72 10.14 -5.16
C ASP A 105 28.35 10.46 -5.78
N THR A 106 28.10 11.73 -6.04
CA THR A 106 26.85 12.19 -6.65
C THR A 106 26.71 11.75 -8.11
N GLY A 107 27.82 11.41 -8.78
CA GLY A 107 27.80 10.89 -10.14
C GLY A 107 27.10 9.53 -10.25
N GLU A 108 27.06 8.74 -9.16
CA GLU A 108 26.31 7.49 -9.11
C GLU A 108 24.79 7.71 -9.15
N TYR A 109 24.30 8.78 -8.51
CA TYR A 109 22.89 9.15 -8.58
C TYR A 109 22.53 9.60 -9.99
N GLU A 110 23.31 10.52 -10.56
CA GLU A 110 23.11 11.01 -11.93
C GLU A 110 23.08 9.85 -12.94
N ARG A 111 24.01 8.90 -12.82
CA ARG A 111 24.11 7.77 -13.74
C ARG A 111 22.92 6.81 -13.65
N ARG A 112 22.33 6.62 -12.46
CA ARG A 112 21.32 5.58 -12.21
C ARG A 112 19.89 6.10 -12.16
N ALA A 113 19.71 7.34 -11.73
CA ALA A 113 18.42 8.01 -11.53
C ALA A 113 18.25 9.24 -12.45
N GLY A 114 19.31 9.72 -13.09
CA GLY A 114 19.27 10.94 -13.88
C GLY A 114 19.43 12.20 -13.01
N PRO A 115 19.13 13.39 -13.57
CA PRO A 115 19.32 14.66 -12.88
C PRO A 115 18.44 14.78 -11.64
N ASP A 116 18.90 15.59 -10.69
CA ASP A 116 18.12 15.99 -9.52
C ASP A 116 17.07 17.04 -9.91
N ALA A 117 15.88 16.99 -9.30
CA ALA A 117 14.76 17.89 -9.59
C ALA A 117 14.39 18.04 -11.09
N PRO A 118 14.24 16.95 -11.88
CA PRO A 118 13.77 17.05 -13.25
C PRO A 118 12.33 17.62 -13.31
N GLU A 119 11.95 18.17 -14.46
CA GLU A 119 10.67 18.88 -14.62
C GLU A 119 9.44 18.04 -14.23
N TRP A 120 9.49 16.72 -14.44
CA TRP A 120 8.40 15.79 -14.13
C TRP A 120 8.24 15.48 -12.64
N GLU A 121 9.14 15.94 -11.76
CA GLU A 121 8.95 15.89 -10.30
C GLU A 121 8.22 17.12 -9.76
N ASN A 122 8.07 18.14 -10.61
CA ASN A 122 7.61 19.46 -10.24
C ASN A 122 6.23 19.81 -10.81
N LEU A 123 5.29 18.85 -10.69
CA LEU A 123 3.98 18.92 -11.33
C LEU A 123 2.92 19.74 -10.57
N LEU A 124 3.21 20.11 -9.32
CA LEU A 124 2.35 20.96 -8.50
C LEU A 124 2.30 22.39 -9.04
N GLY A 125 1.19 23.10 -8.85
CA GLY A 125 1.12 24.53 -9.19
C GLY A 125 2.04 25.38 -8.31
N GLU A 126 2.45 26.58 -8.76
CA GLU A 126 3.45 27.40 -8.04
C GLU A 126 3.14 27.64 -6.55
N ARG A 127 1.86 27.88 -6.22
CA ARG A 127 1.43 28.03 -4.83
C ARG A 127 1.59 26.76 -3.99
N GLU A 128 1.38 25.60 -4.59
CA GLU A 128 1.52 24.30 -3.91
C GLU A 128 3.00 23.94 -3.77
N ARG A 129 3.80 24.20 -4.81
CA ARG A 129 5.26 24.07 -4.74
C ARG A 129 5.85 24.92 -3.62
N GLN A 130 5.44 26.18 -3.53
CA GLN A 130 5.89 27.05 -2.44
C GLN A 130 5.52 26.46 -1.08
N ARG A 131 4.31 25.92 -0.92
CA ARG A 131 3.88 25.27 0.33
C ARG A 131 4.72 24.05 0.65
N GLU A 132 5.06 23.19 -0.32
CA GLU A 132 5.90 22.01 -0.08
C GLU A 132 7.35 22.40 0.23
N ARG A 133 7.89 23.43 -0.42
CA ARG A 133 9.21 23.99 -0.08
C ARG A 133 9.27 24.55 1.34
N GLU A 134 8.23 25.25 1.79
CA GLU A 134 8.13 25.76 3.17
C GLU A 134 8.09 24.63 4.21
N ARG A 135 7.66 23.43 3.81
CA ARG A 135 7.63 22.21 4.64
C ARG A 135 8.94 21.42 4.59
N GLY A 136 9.82 21.77 3.64
CA GLY A 136 11.10 21.11 3.37
C GLY A 136 11.01 19.86 2.50
N LEU A 137 9.94 19.74 1.71
CA LEU A 137 9.73 18.72 0.67
C LEU A 137 9.90 19.33 -0.73
N ASP A 138 11.03 20.01 -0.95
CA ASP A 138 11.41 20.46 -2.28
C ASP A 138 11.70 19.25 -3.19
N THR A 139 12.01 19.49 -4.46
CA THR A 139 12.35 18.46 -5.45
C THR A 139 13.84 18.20 -5.60
N ALA A 140 14.69 19.01 -4.95
CA ALA A 140 16.14 18.88 -5.02
C ALA A 140 16.73 18.56 -3.65
N PHE A 141 17.79 17.76 -3.63
CA PHE A 141 18.57 17.55 -2.41
C PHE A 141 19.37 18.81 -2.02
N PRO A 142 19.56 19.07 -0.71
CA PRO A 142 19.09 18.30 0.45
C PRO A 142 17.68 18.68 0.92
N HIS A 143 16.96 17.72 1.51
CA HIS A 143 15.62 17.93 2.06
C HIS A 143 15.68 18.21 3.57
N LEU A 144 15.03 19.28 4.03
CA LEU A 144 15.00 19.66 5.45
C LEU A 144 13.72 19.15 6.12
N ILE A 145 13.82 18.20 7.03
CA ILE A 145 12.62 17.59 7.66
C ILE A 145 12.14 18.51 8.79
N LYS A 146 11.26 19.45 8.46
CA LYS A 146 10.83 20.49 9.40
C LYS A 146 9.32 20.70 9.48
N GLY A 147 8.58 20.60 8.37
CA GLY A 147 7.21 21.13 8.34
C GLY A 147 7.19 22.66 8.51
N LYS A 148 6.01 23.23 8.75
CA LYS A 148 5.79 24.68 8.83
C LYS A 148 6.06 25.28 10.20
N GLU A 149 6.04 24.48 11.26
CA GLU A 149 6.15 24.99 12.62
C GLU A 149 7.61 25.26 13.06
N SER A 150 7.77 26.05 14.12
CA SER A 150 9.07 26.35 14.74
C SER A 150 9.54 25.28 15.74
N LYS A 151 8.71 24.28 16.01
CA LYS A 151 8.94 23.14 16.90
C LYS A 151 8.23 21.90 16.36
N PRO A 152 8.57 20.67 16.81
CA PRO A 152 7.87 19.46 16.40
C PRO A 152 6.34 19.59 16.53
N GLY A 153 5.63 19.18 15.49
CA GLY A 153 4.18 19.35 15.33
C GLY A 153 3.62 18.46 14.22
N ALA A 154 2.31 18.52 14.00
CA ALA A 154 1.64 17.63 13.06
C ALA A 154 2.17 17.75 11.62
N ASP A 155 2.47 18.97 11.15
CA ASP A 155 3.00 19.14 9.78
C ASP A 155 4.43 18.61 9.67
N PHE A 156 5.27 18.78 10.70
CA PHE A 156 6.57 18.10 10.80
C PHE A 156 6.44 16.57 10.76
N TYR A 157 5.56 15.98 11.56
CA TYR A 157 5.41 14.53 11.62
C TYR A 157 4.85 13.95 10.32
N ASP A 158 4.00 14.69 9.60
CA ASP A 158 3.56 14.35 8.25
C ASP A 158 4.75 14.31 7.27
N VAL A 159 5.57 15.36 7.25
CA VAL A 159 6.81 15.41 6.43
C VAL A 159 7.77 14.26 6.79
N LEU A 160 7.90 13.95 8.08
CA LEU A 160 8.74 12.86 8.57
C LEU A 160 8.33 11.51 7.96
N THR A 161 7.03 11.26 7.75
CA THR A 161 6.55 10.01 7.12
C THR A 161 7.04 9.82 5.68
N ALA A 162 7.32 10.91 4.96
CA ALA A 162 7.86 10.92 3.61
C ALA A 162 9.39 11.08 3.58
N SER A 163 10.08 10.49 4.55
CA SER A 163 11.54 10.55 4.68
C SER A 163 12.11 9.21 5.15
N PRO A 164 13.40 8.90 4.88
CA PRO A 164 14.03 7.67 5.36
C PRO A 164 14.05 7.55 6.88
N PHE A 165 13.97 8.66 7.62
CA PHE A 165 13.97 8.67 9.08
C PHE A 165 12.71 8.06 9.69
N SER A 166 11.60 8.00 8.95
CA SER A 166 10.43 7.23 9.39
C SER A 166 10.75 5.74 9.48
N ASN A 167 11.53 5.19 8.54
CA ASN A 167 11.97 3.80 8.62
C ASN A 167 12.95 3.59 9.78
N ASP A 168 13.81 4.56 10.12
CA ASP A 168 14.68 4.48 11.31
C ASP A 168 13.85 4.31 12.59
N LEU A 169 12.75 5.06 12.74
CA LEU A 169 11.83 4.91 13.87
C LEU A 169 11.19 3.52 13.92
N LEU A 170 10.80 2.97 12.77
CA LEU A 170 10.19 1.64 12.71
C LEU A 170 11.19 0.54 13.06
N VAL A 171 12.45 0.65 12.62
CA VAL A 171 13.52 -0.29 12.97
C VAL A 171 13.78 -0.28 14.48
N GLU A 172 13.95 0.90 15.08
CA GLU A 172 14.16 1.03 16.52
C GLU A 172 12.98 0.48 17.32
N PHE A 173 11.75 0.78 16.90
CA PHE A 173 10.55 0.26 17.53
C PHE A 173 10.42 -1.26 17.38
N ALA A 174 10.80 -1.82 16.23
CA ALA A 174 10.82 -3.27 16.01
C ALA A 174 11.83 -3.99 16.91
N LYS A 175 13.04 -3.43 17.10
CA LYS A 175 14.03 -3.97 18.05
C LYS A 175 13.51 -3.98 19.49
N LEU A 176 12.82 -2.92 19.89
CA LEU A 176 12.18 -2.83 21.20
C LEU A 176 11.03 -3.83 21.33
N ALA A 177 10.23 -4.04 20.30
CA ALA A 177 9.18 -5.06 20.29
C ALA A 177 9.78 -6.46 20.45
N ILE A 178 10.82 -6.81 19.68
CA ILE A 178 11.53 -8.10 19.81
C ILE A 178 12.01 -8.31 21.24
N THR A 179 12.60 -7.29 21.86
CA THR A 179 13.16 -7.37 23.22
C THR A 179 12.09 -7.48 24.28
N ASN A 180 11.13 -6.55 24.31
CA ASN A 180 10.15 -6.44 25.40
C ASN A 180 9.03 -7.49 25.28
N GLU A 181 8.78 -7.99 24.07
CA GLU A 181 7.84 -9.08 23.85
C GLU A 181 8.53 -10.45 23.78
N ALA A 182 9.85 -10.52 23.95
CA ALA A 182 10.63 -11.76 23.92
C ALA A 182 10.38 -12.61 22.66
N LEU A 183 10.26 -11.95 21.49
CA LEU A 183 9.92 -12.63 20.24
C LEU A 183 11.02 -13.62 19.84
N GLY A 184 10.64 -14.87 19.59
CA GLY A 184 11.56 -15.95 19.22
C GLY A 184 12.48 -16.42 20.34
N ALA A 185 12.19 -16.05 21.60
CA ALA A 185 13.01 -16.44 22.76
C ALA A 185 12.53 -17.73 23.45
N ASP A 186 11.42 -18.33 22.99
CA ASP A 186 10.87 -19.57 23.54
C ASP A 186 10.59 -20.63 22.45
N ALA A 187 9.77 -21.63 22.78
CA ALA A 187 9.49 -22.77 21.90
C ALA A 187 8.33 -22.54 20.91
N ASP A 188 7.49 -21.52 21.11
CA ASP A 188 6.41 -21.18 20.21
C ASP A 188 6.94 -20.22 19.12
N THR A 189 6.64 -20.49 17.84
CA THR A 189 7.05 -19.61 16.75
C THR A 189 6.24 -18.32 16.72
N ASP A 190 6.91 -17.18 16.80
CA ASP A 190 6.32 -15.85 16.69
C ASP A 190 6.37 -15.28 15.26
N VAL A 191 5.55 -14.26 14.99
CA VAL A 191 5.56 -13.49 13.74
C VAL A 191 5.71 -12.00 14.04
N LEU A 192 6.72 -11.39 13.43
CA LEU A 192 6.88 -9.94 13.34
C LEU A 192 6.75 -9.50 11.89
N THR A 193 5.85 -8.56 11.61
CA THR A 193 5.72 -7.96 10.28
C THR A 193 6.05 -6.47 10.36
N VAL A 194 7.02 -6.01 9.57
CA VAL A 194 7.44 -4.60 9.53
C VAL A 194 7.20 -4.04 8.13
N GLY A 195 6.35 -3.01 8.02
CA GLY A 195 6.03 -2.35 6.77
C GLY A 195 6.73 -1.00 6.62
N PHE A 196 7.81 -0.96 5.83
CA PHE A 196 8.60 0.22 5.48
C PHE A 196 7.82 1.18 4.56
N SER A 197 6.93 1.98 5.15
CA SER A 197 5.95 2.78 4.41
C SER A 197 6.53 4.03 3.75
N ALA A 198 7.70 4.50 4.21
CA ALA A 198 8.30 5.73 3.69
C ALA A 198 8.64 5.61 2.20
N ASN A 199 8.99 4.41 1.74
CA ASN A 199 9.30 4.14 0.33
C ASN A 199 8.12 4.48 -0.60
N ASP A 200 6.89 4.18 -0.20
CA ASP A 200 5.70 4.55 -0.96
C ASP A 200 5.39 6.04 -0.89
N TYR A 201 5.55 6.69 0.29
CA TYR A 201 5.37 8.14 0.40
C TYR A 201 6.37 8.92 -0.45
N VAL A 202 7.64 8.52 -0.45
CA VAL A 202 8.69 9.07 -1.32
C VAL A 202 8.37 8.77 -2.80
N GLY A 203 7.99 7.53 -3.13
CA GLY A 203 7.61 7.16 -4.49
C GLY A 203 6.44 7.98 -5.04
N HIS A 204 5.41 8.25 -4.24
CA HIS A 204 4.31 9.12 -4.64
C HIS A 204 4.73 10.56 -4.90
N ARG A 205 5.69 11.08 -4.13
CA ARG A 205 6.12 12.49 -4.20
C ARG A 205 7.07 12.75 -5.37
N PHE A 206 8.01 11.84 -5.62
CA PHE A 206 9.12 12.04 -6.57
C PHE A 206 9.07 11.09 -7.78
N GLY A 207 8.38 9.96 -7.68
CA GLY A 207 8.32 8.96 -8.75
C GLY A 207 9.50 7.98 -8.74
N PRO A 208 9.35 6.82 -9.39
CA PRO A 208 10.22 5.65 -9.18
C PRO A 208 11.67 5.81 -9.65
N TYR A 209 11.94 6.79 -10.50
CA TYR A 209 13.26 6.99 -11.09
C TYR A 209 14.02 8.17 -10.46
N SER A 210 13.49 8.80 -9.41
CA SER A 210 14.14 9.95 -8.78
C SER A 210 15.36 9.55 -7.95
N GLN A 211 16.21 10.55 -7.67
CA GLN A 211 17.35 10.37 -6.76
C GLN A 211 16.89 10.02 -5.34
N GLU A 212 15.74 10.51 -4.90
CA GLU A 212 15.12 10.22 -3.59
C GLU A 212 14.70 8.76 -3.47
N VAL A 213 14.07 8.19 -4.50
CA VAL A 213 13.69 6.76 -4.49
C VAL A 213 14.93 5.88 -4.50
N MET A 214 15.97 6.25 -5.25
CA MET A 214 17.27 5.58 -5.16
C MET A 214 17.86 5.68 -3.74
N ASP A 215 17.89 6.87 -3.15
CA ASP A 215 18.46 7.11 -1.83
C ASP A 215 17.75 6.32 -0.73
N ILE A 216 16.41 6.41 -0.67
CA ILE A 216 15.64 5.68 0.34
C ILE A 216 15.76 4.17 0.15
N THR A 217 15.92 3.68 -1.09
CA THR A 217 16.17 2.25 -1.34
C THR A 217 17.51 1.81 -0.73
N LEU A 218 18.58 2.59 -0.92
CA LEU A 218 19.89 2.31 -0.32
C LEU A 218 19.86 2.40 1.22
N ARG A 219 19.09 3.33 1.78
CA ARG A 219 18.92 3.43 3.24
C ARG A 219 18.09 2.29 3.79
N THR A 220 17.02 1.89 3.09
CA THR A 220 16.17 0.76 3.47
C THR A 220 16.98 -0.54 3.48
N ASP A 221 17.90 -0.74 2.53
CA ASP A 221 18.85 -1.85 2.54
C ASP A 221 19.67 -1.89 3.85
N ARG A 222 20.29 -0.76 4.24
CA ARG A 222 21.04 -0.66 5.52
C ARG A 222 20.16 -0.89 6.74
N GLN A 223 18.95 -0.34 6.75
CA GLN A 223 17.98 -0.45 7.83
C GLN A 223 17.48 -1.91 8.01
N ILE A 224 17.24 -2.61 6.91
CA ILE A 224 16.92 -4.05 6.93
C ILE A 224 18.13 -4.84 7.47
N GLY A 225 19.34 -4.54 6.99
CA GLY A 225 20.57 -5.16 7.50
C GLY A 225 20.72 -5.00 9.00
N GLU A 226 20.52 -3.79 9.52
CA GLU A 226 20.57 -3.48 10.95
C GLU A 226 19.53 -4.26 11.77
N LEU A 227 18.31 -4.40 11.26
CA LEU A 227 17.28 -5.22 11.92
C LEU A 227 17.63 -6.71 11.89
N LEU A 228 18.19 -7.21 10.78
CA LEU A 228 18.62 -8.60 10.65
C LEU A 228 19.81 -8.92 11.58
N ASP A 229 20.78 -8.02 11.71
CA ASP A 229 21.90 -8.14 12.66
C ASP A 229 21.38 -8.19 14.10
N PHE A 230 20.38 -7.37 14.43
CA PHE A 230 19.75 -7.40 15.75
C PHE A 230 19.02 -8.72 16.00
N VAL A 231 18.30 -9.24 15.01
CA VAL A 231 17.63 -10.55 15.08
C VAL A 231 18.67 -11.67 15.24
N ASP A 232 19.79 -11.63 14.51
CA ASP A 232 20.85 -12.62 14.63
C ASP A 232 21.45 -12.63 16.04
N ALA A 233 21.73 -11.44 16.58
CA ALA A 233 22.30 -11.30 17.93
C ALA A 233 21.33 -11.76 19.05
N ARG A 234 20.01 -11.68 18.84
CA ARG A 234 19.00 -11.99 19.86
C ARG A 234 18.38 -13.38 19.75
N VAL A 235 18.10 -13.83 18.54
CA VAL A 235 17.37 -15.07 18.22
C VAL A 235 18.25 -16.03 17.39
N GLY A 236 19.10 -15.46 16.53
CA GLY A 236 19.92 -16.19 15.56
C GLY A 236 19.18 -16.42 14.25
N LEU A 237 19.76 -16.03 13.11
CA LEU A 237 19.14 -16.19 11.78
C LEU A 237 18.93 -17.66 11.39
N ARG A 238 19.69 -18.58 12.00
CA ARG A 238 19.44 -20.02 11.87
C ARG A 238 18.07 -20.47 12.40
N ASN A 239 17.49 -19.69 13.31
CA ASN A 239 16.20 -19.93 13.95
C ASN A 239 15.09 -19.02 13.38
N THR A 240 15.39 -18.26 12.32
CA THR A 240 14.48 -17.25 11.77
C THR A 240 14.20 -17.54 10.30
N ILE A 241 12.93 -17.43 9.91
CA ILE A 241 12.54 -17.33 8.50
C ILE A 241 12.23 -15.86 8.21
N VAL A 242 12.95 -15.28 7.24
CA VAL A 242 12.74 -13.93 6.75
C VAL A 242 12.02 -14.02 5.41
N ALA A 243 10.91 -13.32 5.30
CA ALA A 243 10.21 -13.12 4.05
C ALA A 243 10.19 -11.63 3.70
N PHE A 244 10.54 -11.29 2.46
CA PHE A 244 10.54 -9.93 1.96
C PHE A 244 9.81 -9.85 0.63
N SER A 245 8.90 -8.87 0.54
CA SER A 245 8.13 -8.57 -0.67
C SER A 245 7.64 -7.12 -0.63
N ALA A 246 6.83 -6.73 -1.60
CA ALA A 246 6.12 -5.45 -1.62
C ALA A 246 4.61 -5.70 -1.83
N ASP A 247 3.77 -4.79 -1.36
CA ASP A 247 2.33 -4.81 -1.57
C ASP A 247 1.94 -4.46 -3.01
N HIS A 248 2.78 -3.67 -3.69
CA HIS A 248 2.68 -3.35 -5.11
C HIS A 248 4.01 -2.78 -5.64
N GLY A 249 4.09 -2.61 -6.97
CA GLY A 249 5.09 -1.78 -7.63
C GLY A 249 4.62 -0.32 -7.76
N VAL A 250 5.06 0.38 -8.80
CA VAL A 250 4.67 1.77 -9.06
C VAL A 250 4.84 2.12 -10.55
N ALA A 251 3.93 2.93 -11.08
CA ALA A 251 3.99 3.40 -12.45
C ALA A 251 5.09 4.46 -12.65
N PRO A 252 5.72 4.51 -13.83
CA PRO A 252 6.47 5.68 -14.26
C PRO A 252 5.63 6.95 -14.19
N VAL A 253 6.27 8.08 -13.91
CA VAL A 253 5.63 9.40 -14.03
C VAL A 253 5.16 9.59 -15.48
N PRO A 254 3.88 9.88 -15.75
CA PRO A 254 3.36 10.01 -17.12
C PRO A 254 4.16 10.99 -17.99
N GLU A 255 4.55 12.13 -17.43
CA GLU A 255 5.34 13.15 -18.13
C GLU A 255 6.75 12.65 -18.49
N HIS A 256 7.39 11.89 -17.60
CA HIS A 256 8.68 11.26 -17.89
C HIS A 256 8.54 10.15 -18.94
N ALA A 257 7.48 9.33 -18.87
CA ALA A 257 7.21 8.33 -19.89
C ALA A 257 7.01 8.99 -21.27
N ALA A 258 6.28 10.10 -21.33
CA ALA A 258 6.08 10.87 -22.56
C ALA A 258 7.38 11.44 -23.13
N SER A 259 8.30 11.94 -22.29
CA SER A 259 9.60 12.45 -22.75
C SER A 259 10.49 11.35 -23.37
N LEU A 260 10.21 10.08 -23.07
CA LEU A 260 10.86 8.89 -23.63
C LEU A 260 10.10 8.27 -24.81
N ASN A 261 9.13 8.97 -25.41
CA ASN A 261 8.25 8.48 -26.48
C ASN A 261 7.36 7.27 -26.08
N LEU A 262 7.08 7.09 -24.80
CA LEU A 262 6.04 6.18 -24.31
C LEU A 262 4.70 6.92 -24.23
N PRO A 263 3.54 6.23 -24.26
CA PRO A 263 2.23 6.88 -24.26
C PRO A 263 1.81 7.33 -22.84
N GLY A 264 2.65 8.09 -22.15
CA GLY A 264 2.36 8.63 -20.83
C GLY A 264 1.40 9.81 -20.89
N ALA A 265 0.28 9.75 -20.17
CA ALA A 265 -0.64 10.87 -20.02
C ALA A 265 -1.47 10.79 -18.74
N ARG A 266 -2.06 11.92 -18.33
CA ARG A 266 -3.00 11.98 -17.20
C ARG A 266 -4.44 11.96 -17.70
N ILE A 267 -5.30 11.27 -16.96
CA ILE A 267 -6.74 11.21 -17.21
C ILE A 267 -7.42 12.01 -16.10
N ASN A 268 -8.16 13.05 -16.46
CA ASN A 268 -8.95 13.79 -15.49
C ASN A 268 -10.16 12.93 -15.06
N PRO A 269 -10.28 12.53 -13.77
CA PRO A 269 -11.40 11.71 -13.31
C PRO A 269 -12.76 12.35 -13.57
N ASP A 270 -12.86 13.68 -13.61
CA ASP A 270 -14.12 14.39 -13.88
C ASP A 270 -14.61 14.17 -15.32
N GLN A 271 -13.70 13.93 -16.28
CA GLN A 271 -14.07 13.60 -17.65
C GLN A 271 -14.78 12.24 -17.72
N ILE A 272 -14.30 11.26 -16.95
CA ILE A 272 -14.94 9.95 -16.82
C ILE A 272 -16.32 10.10 -16.19
N VAL A 273 -16.42 10.78 -15.05
CA VAL A 273 -17.70 10.98 -14.35
C VAL A 273 -18.70 11.72 -15.24
N THR A 274 -18.25 12.74 -15.96
CA THR A 274 -19.09 13.52 -16.87
C THR A 274 -19.58 12.67 -18.05
N ALA A 275 -18.69 11.92 -18.70
CA ALA A 275 -19.05 11.03 -19.81
C ALA A 275 -20.10 9.99 -19.35
N VAL A 276 -19.86 9.34 -18.21
CA VAL A 276 -20.78 8.35 -17.63
C VAL A 276 -22.14 8.99 -17.31
N LYS A 277 -22.17 10.11 -16.57
CA LYS A 277 -23.43 10.77 -16.21
C LYS A 277 -24.22 11.24 -17.43
N ASN A 278 -23.54 11.80 -18.44
CA ASN A 278 -24.20 12.24 -19.67
C ASN A 278 -24.81 11.07 -20.44
N ALA A 279 -24.10 9.94 -20.55
CA ALA A 279 -24.61 8.75 -21.23
C ALA A 279 -25.79 8.11 -20.47
N VAL A 280 -25.69 8.00 -19.14
CA VAL A 280 -26.78 7.54 -18.28
C VAL A 280 -28.00 8.43 -18.45
N ARG A 281 -27.82 9.76 -18.40
CA ARG A 281 -28.91 10.72 -18.64
C ARG A 281 -29.51 10.52 -20.02
N ALA A 282 -28.71 10.50 -21.08
CA ALA A 282 -29.21 10.37 -22.46
C ALA A 282 -30.02 9.08 -22.67
N ARG A 283 -29.63 7.99 -21.99
CA ARG A 283 -30.27 6.68 -22.14
C ARG A 283 -31.52 6.46 -21.30
N PHE A 284 -31.57 7.05 -20.09
CA PHE A 284 -32.57 6.71 -19.07
C PHE A 284 -33.44 7.89 -18.61
N SER A 285 -33.16 9.12 -19.07
CA SER A 285 -34.09 10.25 -18.82
C SER A 285 -35.45 9.97 -19.43
N ARG A 286 -36.52 10.25 -18.68
CA ARG A 286 -37.89 10.13 -19.22
C ARG A 286 -38.22 11.37 -20.06
N ALA A 287 -38.86 11.14 -21.21
CA ALA A 287 -39.31 12.23 -22.06
C ALA A 287 -40.38 13.06 -21.34
N GLY A 288 -40.20 14.39 -21.30
CA GLY A 288 -41.16 15.32 -20.71
C GLY A 288 -40.87 15.75 -19.26
N ASP A 289 -39.85 15.20 -18.62
CA ASP A 289 -39.44 15.67 -17.28
C ASP A 289 -38.63 16.98 -17.39
N GLU A 290 -39.06 18.03 -16.69
CA GLU A 290 -38.31 19.30 -16.57
C GLU A 290 -37.01 19.15 -15.76
N LYS A 291 -36.91 18.09 -14.94
CA LYS A 291 -35.77 17.79 -14.07
C LYS A 291 -35.11 16.50 -14.51
N ASP A 292 -33.78 16.47 -14.45
CA ASP A 292 -33.01 15.25 -14.69
C ASP A 292 -33.32 14.22 -13.59
N THR A 293 -34.04 13.15 -13.97
CA THR A 293 -34.45 12.07 -13.07
C THR A 293 -33.32 11.06 -12.79
N THR A 294 -32.16 11.21 -13.43
CA THR A 294 -31.02 10.27 -13.33
C THR A 294 -29.91 10.77 -12.41
N VAL A 295 -30.05 11.97 -11.83
CA VAL A 295 -29.01 12.65 -11.04
C VAL A 295 -28.49 11.84 -9.85
N ASP A 296 -29.30 10.92 -9.33
CA ASP A 296 -28.96 10.07 -8.18
C ASP A 296 -28.51 8.65 -8.57
N TYR A 297 -28.43 8.31 -9.86
CA TYR A 297 -28.06 6.96 -10.33
C TYR A 297 -26.58 6.65 -10.14
N VAL A 298 -25.69 7.58 -10.50
CA VAL A 298 -24.24 7.44 -10.30
C VAL A 298 -23.90 7.93 -8.90
N GLN A 299 -23.68 6.99 -7.98
CA GLN A 299 -23.44 7.28 -6.57
C GLN A 299 -22.01 7.77 -6.31
N ALA A 300 -21.01 7.12 -6.91
CA ALA A 300 -19.62 7.47 -6.71
C ALA A 300 -18.71 6.96 -7.85
N PHE A 301 -17.56 7.59 -8.02
CA PHE A 301 -16.43 7.05 -8.75
C PHE A 301 -15.20 7.11 -7.85
N THR A 302 -14.42 6.03 -7.81
CA THR A 302 -13.16 5.94 -7.07
C THR A 302 -12.00 5.87 -8.05
N PRO A 303 -11.34 7.00 -8.39
CA PRO A 303 -10.29 7.04 -9.41
C PRO A 303 -9.13 6.08 -9.12
N LYS A 304 -8.74 5.95 -7.83
CA LYS A 304 -7.64 5.08 -7.41
C LYS A 304 -7.80 3.61 -7.78
N ASN A 305 -9.02 3.11 -7.93
CA ASN A 305 -9.25 1.70 -8.30
C ASN A 305 -10.23 1.56 -9.47
N GLY A 306 -10.54 2.65 -10.17
CA GLY A 306 -11.42 2.67 -11.33
C GLY A 306 -12.87 2.26 -11.09
N ASN A 307 -13.33 2.13 -9.84
CA ASN A 307 -14.69 1.63 -9.56
C ASN A 307 -15.74 2.73 -9.67
N VAL A 308 -16.74 2.54 -10.53
CA VAL A 308 -18.00 3.30 -10.57
C VAL A 308 -19.05 2.56 -9.75
N TYR A 309 -19.76 3.27 -8.87
CA TYR A 309 -20.83 2.74 -8.02
C TYR A 309 -22.16 3.38 -8.40
N PHE A 310 -23.20 2.57 -8.54
CA PHE A 310 -24.56 3.02 -8.74
C PHE A 310 -25.39 2.97 -7.46
N ASN A 311 -26.37 3.86 -7.37
CA ASN A 311 -27.38 3.86 -6.32
C ASN A 311 -28.46 2.82 -6.62
N TRP A 312 -28.25 1.58 -6.18
CA TRP A 312 -29.19 0.48 -6.46
C TRP A 312 -30.64 0.74 -6.01
N PRO A 313 -30.91 1.38 -4.86
CA PRO A 313 -32.27 1.83 -4.53
C PRO A 313 -32.91 2.71 -5.61
N ALA A 314 -32.18 3.70 -6.15
CA ALA A 314 -32.70 4.56 -7.22
C ALA A 314 -32.95 3.78 -8.52
N LEU A 315 -32.04 2.89 -8.90
CA LEU A 315 -32.21 2.04 -10.08
C LEU A 315 -33.47 1.15 -9.95
N ARG A 316 -33.68 0.54 -8.78
CA ARG A 316 -34.89 -0.27 -8.52
C ARG A 316 -36.16 0.55 -8.50
N ARG A 317 -36.15 1.75 -7.90
CA ARG A 317 -37.29 2.69 -7.87
C ARG A 317 -37.81 2.95 -9.29
N ASP A 318 -36.89 3.12 -10.24
CA ASP A 318 -37.23 3.55 -11.59
C ASP A 318 -37.24 2.40 -12.61
N GLY A 319 -37.05 1.15 -12.18
CA GLY A 319 -37.09 -0.03 -13.03
C GLY A 319 -35.93 -0.11 -14.04
N ILE A 320 -34.77 0.43 -13.69
CA ILE A 320 -33.60 0.43 -14.56
C ILE A 320 -32.93 -0.94 -14.55
N ASP A 321 -32.72 -1.52 -15.73
CA ASP A 321 -31.96 -2.75 -15.88
C ASP A 321 -30.48 -2.53 -15.52
N ARG A 322 -29.98 -3.37 -14.62
CA ARG A 322 -28.64 -3.23 -14.06
C ARG A 322 -27.55 -3.54 -15.09
N GLU A 323 -27.74 -4.56 -15.92
CA GLU A 323 -26.75 -4.95 -16.92
C GLU A 323 -26.61 -3.87 -18.00
N GLU A 324 -27.74 -3.26 -18.41
CA GLU A 324 -27.76 -2.17 -19.38
C GLU A 324 -27.09 -0.89 -18.85
N ILE A 325 -27.37 -0.45 -17.61
CA ILE A 325 -26.71 0.76 -17.08
C ILE A 325 -25.20 0.55 -16.87
N GLU A 326 -24.78 -0.64 -16.44
CA GLU A 326 -23.36 -1.01 -16.35
C GLU A 326 -22.67 -0.91 -17.72
N ARG A 327 -23.29 -1.47 -18.78
CA ARG A 327 -22.80 -1.40 -20.16
C ARG A 327 -22.71 0.04 -20.66
N VAL A 328 -23.77 0.82 -20.49
CA VAL A 328 -23.85 2.23 -20.91
C VAL A 328 -22.75 3.06 -20.25
N ALA A 329 -22.55 2.90 -18.95
CA ALA A 329 -21.48 3.60 -18.24
C ALA A 329 -20.09 3.16 -18.70
N GLY A 330 -19.88 1.85 -18.88
CA GLY A 330 -18.60 1.30 -19.36
C GLY A 330 -18.23 1.80 -20.75
N GLU A 331 -19.17 1.75 -21.69
CA GLU A 331 -18.98 2.28 -23.05
C GLU A 331 -18.75 3.79 -23.06
N ALA A 332 -19.47 4.54 -22.23
CA ALA A 332 -19.25 5.98 -22.10
C ALA A 332 -17.84 6.28 -21.56
N ALA A 333 -17.36 5.53 -20.56
CA ALA A 333 -16.01 5.68 -20.03
C ALA A 333 -14.94 5.39 -21.09
N LEU A 334 -15.15 4.42 -22.00
CA LEU A 334 -14.23 4.14 -23.12
C LEU A 334 -14.09 5.31 -24.10
N THR A 335 -15.03 6.25 -24.14
CA THR A 335 -14.92 7.42 -25.01
C THR A 335 -13.91 8.45 -24.50
N VAL A 336 -13.49 8.34 -23.23
CA VAL A 336 -12.51 9.23 -22.62
C VAL A 336 -11.10 8.78 -23.04
N PRO A 337 -10.29 9.66 -23.66
CA PRO A 337 -8.91 9.34 -24.04
C PRO A 337 -8.10 8.79 -22.86
N GLY A 338 -7.33 7.73 -23.11
CA GLY A 338 -6.54 7.05 -22.08
C GLY A 338 -7.30 5.95 -21.33
N VAL A 339 -8.62 5.80 -21.48
CA VAL A 339 -9.33 4.62 -20.98
C VAL A 339 -9.15 3.45 -21.96
N ALA A 340 -8.73 2.29 -21.46
CA ALA A 340 -8.43 1.13 -22.29
C ALA A 340 -9.55 0.09 -22.28
N ARG A 341 -10.12 -0.19 -21.09
CA ARG A 341 -11.07 -1.29 -20.88
C ARG A 341 -12.06 -0.94 -19.78
N TYR A 342 -13.20 -1.61 -19.78
CA TYR A 342 -14.07 -1.70 -18.62
C TYR A 342 -14.49 -3.15 -18.38
N PHE A 343 -14.88 -3.44 -17.14
CA PHE A 343 -15.50 -4.71 -16.75
C PHE A 343 -16.75 -4.39 -15.94
N THR A 344 -17.88 -5.00 -16.30
CA THR A 344 -19.10 -4.82 -15.51
C THR A 344 -19.15 -5.81 -14.37
N ARG A 345 -19.82 -5.42 -13.29
CA ARG A 345 -20.10 -6.32 -12.17
C ARG A 345 -20.88 -7.54 -12.63
N THR A 346 -21.87 -7.39 -13.52
CA THR A 346 -22.62 -8.54 -14.05
C THR A 346 -21.70 -9.52 -14.78
N GLN A 347 -20.72 -9.05 -15.55
CA GLN A 347 -19.71 -9.91 -16.18
C GLN A 347 -18.86 -10.64 -15.13
N LEU A 348 -18.41 -9.92 -14.10
CA LEU A 348 -17.55 -10.49 -13.04
C LEU A 348 -18.30 -11.51 -12.17
N GLU A 349 -19.55 -11.23 -11.79
CA GLU A 349 -20.39 -12.13 -11.00
C GLU A 349 -20.74 -13.42 -11.76
N ARG A 350 -20.88 -13.35 -13.10
CA ARG A 350 -21.13 -14.51 -13.95
C ARG A 350 -19.85 -15.27 -14.34
N GLY A 351 -18.67 -14.78 -13.94
CA GLY A 351 -17.39 -15.32 -14.42
C GLY A 351 -17.22 -15.20 -15.94
N ALA A 352 -17.92 -14.25 -16.57
CA ALA A 352 -17.93 -14.02 -18.02
C ALA A 352 -16.69 -13.23 -18.48
N VAL A 353 -15.52 -13.60 -17.97
CA VAL A 353 -14.22 -13.02 -18.34
C VAL A 353 -13.29 -14.14 -18.78
N SER A 354 -12.45 -13.87 -19.78
CA SER A 354 -11.52 -14.89 -20.29
C SER A 354 -10.44 -15.20 -19.25
N PRO A 355 -10.23 -16.47 -18.85
CA PRO A 355 -9.15 -16.84 -17.95
C PRO A 355 -7.76 -16.71 -18.60
N ALA A 356 -7.70 -16.69 -19.93
CA ALA A 356 -6.46 -16.47 -20.70
C ALA A 356 -6.05 -14.99 -20.73
N ASP A 357 -6.94 -14.07 -20.36
CA ASP A 357 -6.66 -12.64 -20.31
C ASP A 357 -6.09 -12.27 -18.92
N PRO A 358 -4.81 -11.89 -18.83
CA PRO A 358 -4.17 -11.62 -17.54
C PRO A 358 -4.74 -10.39 -16.83
N ILE A 359 -5.21 -9.38 -17.58
CA ILE A 359 -5.84 -8.19 -16.99
C ILE A 359 -7.21 -8.56 -16.45
N ALA A 360 -8.02 -9.27 -17.24
CA ALA A 360 -9.36 -9.68 -16.80
C ALA A 360 -9.30 -10.57 -15.55
N ARG A 361 -8.34 -11.50 -15.49
CA ARG A 361 -8.08 -12.32 -14.30
C ARG A 361 -7.70 -11.49 -13.07
N ARG A 362 -6.83 -10.49 -13.23
CA ARG A 362 -6.46 -9.58 -12.12
C ARG A 362 -7.65 -8.78 -11.62
N VAL A 363 -8.51 -8.28 -12.51
CA VAL A 363 -9.74 -7.58 -12.14
C VAL A 363 -10.69 -8.51 -11.40
N LEU A 364 -10.88 -9.74 -11.89
CA LEU A 364 -11.71 -10.74 -11.22
C LEU A 364 -11.20 -11.07 -9.81
N HIS A 365 -9.89 -11.23 -9.63
CA HIS A 365 -9.30 -11.49 -8.31
C HIS A 365 -9.42 -10.29 -7.35
N GLY A 366 -9.45 -9.07 -7.87
CA GLY A 366 -9.69 -7.84 -7.09
C GLY A 366 -11.17 -7.56 -6.80
N PHE A 367 -12.09 -8.33 -7.37
CA PHE A 367 -13.54 -8.12 -7.23
C PHE A 367 -14.09 -8.75 -5.95
N ASN A 368 -14.84 -7.96 -5.19
CA ASN A 368 -15.61 -8.42 -4.04
C ASN A 368 -17.07 -7.98 -4.21
N ALA A 369 -17.98 -8.94 -4.37
CA ALA A 369 -19.39 -8.65 -4.67
C ALA A 369 -20.08 -7.72 -3.66
N GLN A 370 -19.63 -7.67 -2.40
CA GLN A 370 -20.22 -6.80 -1.37
C GLN A 370 -19.58 -5.41 -1.29
N ARG A 371 -18.43 -5.18 -1.95
CA ARG A 371 -17.59 -3.99 -1.72
C ARG A 371 -17.13 -3.27 -2.98
N SER A 372 -16.99 -3.98 -4.10
CA SER A 372 -16.56 -3.40 -5.37
C SER A 372 -17.67 -2.56 -6.01
N GLY A 373 -17.31 -1.76 -7.01
CA GLY A 373 -18.24 -1.02 -7.85
C GLY A 373 -18.98 -1.92 -8.83
N ASP A 374 -19.85 -1.28 -9.61
CA ASP A 374 -20.68 -1.88 -10.65
C ASP A 374 -19.99 -1.88 -12.02
N VAL A 375 -19.02 -0.97 -12.22
CA VAL A 375 -18.13 -0.97 -13.37
C VAL A 375 -16.69 -0.71 -12.90
N VAL A 376 -15.73 -1.50 -13.38
CA VAL A 376 -14.29 -1.31 -13.14
C VAL A 376 -13.65 -0.78 -14.42
N ILE A 377 -13.09 0.42 -14.36
CA ILE A 377 -12.43 1.10 -15.47
C ILE A 377 -10.92 0.85 -15.38
N ILE A 378 -10.31 0.50 -16.51
CA ILE A 378 -8.86 0.28 -16.64
C ILE A 378 -8.31 1.30 -17.64
N ASN A 379 -7.35 2.10 -17.21
CA ASN A 379 -6.60 3.02 -18.06
C ASN A 379 -5.60 2.30 -18.98
N GLN A 380 -5.13 2.96 -20.03
CA GLN A 380 -4.03 2.53 -20.88
C GLN A 380 -2.71 2.46 -20.07
N PRO A 381 -1.71 1.67 -20.52
CA PRO A 381 -0.38 1.69 -19.91
C PRO A 381 0.18 3.11 -19.79
N PHE A 382 0.95 3.38 -18.75
CA PHE A 382 1.59 4.68 -18.46
C PHE A 382 0.62 5.85 -18.22
N HIS A 383 -0.69 5.59 -18.11
CA HIS A 383 -1.65 6.60 -17.73
C HIS A 383 -1.96 6.59 -16.24
N LEU A 384 -2.24 7.76 -15.65
CA LEU A 384 -2.72 7.90 -14.28
C LEU A 384 -4.04 8.68 -14.22
N ILE A 385 -5.00 8.21 -13.40
CA ILE A 385 -6.30 8.87 -13.14
C ILE A 385 -6.26 9.72 -11.86
N VAL A 386 -5.06 10.10 -11.44
CA VAL A 386 -4.76 10.77 -10.17
C VAL A 386 -3.71 11.86 -10.39
N ASN A 387 -3.64 12.80 -9.45
CA ASN A 387 -2.78 13.98 -9.58
C ASN A 387 -1.49 13.90 -8.75
N TYR A 388 -1.11 12.72 -8.26
CA TYR A 388 0.22 12.51 -7.65
C TYR A 388 1.31 12.45 -8.74
N THR A 389 2.57 12.71 -8.38
CA THR A 389 3.71 12.59 -9.29
C THR A 389 3.74 11.20 -9.93
N ALA A 390 3.70 10.16 -9.09
CA ALA A 390 3.45 8.79 -9.48
C ALA A 390 2.40 8.15 -8.55
N ASP A 391 1.75 7.09 -9.03
CA ASP A 391 0.84 6.25 -8.25
C ASP A 391 0.91 4.82 -8.83
N HIS A 392 0.17 3.91 -8.21
CA HIS A 392 -0.02 2.52 -8.59
C HIS A 392 -1.51 2.24 -8.74
N SER A 393 -1.92 0.97 -8.74
CA SER A 393 -3.29 0.46 -8.88
C SER A 393 -3.71 0.03 -10.29
N SER A 394 -2.81 0.08 -11.26
CA SER A 394 -3.07 -0.48 -12.60
C SER A 394 -2.77 -1.98 -12.66
N PRO A 395 -3.35 -2.73 -13.61
CA PRO A 395 -3.08 -4.15 -13.75
C PRO A 395 -1.77 -4.43 -14.51
N TYR A 396 -0.92 -3.43 -14.76
CA TYR A 396 0.28 -3.58 -15.58
C TYR A 396 1.49 -4.06 -14.77
N SER A 397 2.53 -4.52 -15.46
CA SER A 397 3.68 -5.18 -14.83
C SER A 397 4.42 -4.27 -13.85
N TYR A 398 4.54 -2.97 -14.12
CA TYR A 398 5.22 -2.03 -13.23
C TYR A 398 4.53 -1.88 -11.87
N ASP A 399 3.21 -2.13 -11.77
CA ASP A 399 2.47 -2.10 -10.50
C ASP A 399 2.32 -3.49 -9.86
N THR A 400 2.44 -4.57 -10.65
CA THR A 400 2.13 -5.94 -10.19
C THR A 400 3.36 -6.82 -10.00
N HIS A 401 4.52 -6.41 -10.52
CA HIS A 401 5.77 -7.14 -10.36
C HIS A 401 6.50 -6.65 -9.10
N VAL A 402 6.60 -7.54 -8.11
CA VAL A 402 7.22 -7.27 -6.82
C VAL A 402 8.25 -8.35 -6.49
N PRO A 403 9.28 -8.05 -5.68
CA PRO A 403 10.20 -9.07 -5.21
C PRO A 403 9.48 -10.08 -4.32
N LEU A 404 9.93 -11.34 -4.34
CA LEU A 404 9.54 -12.35 -3.36
C LEU A 404 10.81 -13.09 -2.95
N ILE A 405 11.25 -12.84 -1.71
CA ILE A 405 12.48 -13.38 -1.15
C ILE A 405 12.12 -14.13 0.12
N ILE A 406 12.64 -15.36 0.25
CA ILE A 406 12.54 -16.18 1.46
C ILE A 406 13.96 -16.60 1.84
N LEU A 407 14.36 -16.32 3.07
CA LEU A 407 15.62 -16.69 3.69
C LEU A 407 15.33 -17.44 4.98
N GLY A 408 16.10 -18.49 5.29
CA GLY A 408 16.00 -19.22 6.56
C GLY A 408 15.97 -20.73 6.37
N GLU A 409 15.66 -21.43 7.47
CA GLU A 409 15.58 -22.89 7.46
C GLU A 409 14.51 -23.40 6.47
N GLY A 410 14.80 -24.49 5.78
CA GLY A 410 13.93 -25.03 4.73
C GLY A 410 13.92 -24.28 3.39
N ALA A 411 14.47 -23.06 3.28
CA ALA A 411 14.59 -22.35 2.00
C ALA A 411 15.81 -22.82 1.18
N ALA A 412 15.65 -23.03 -0.12
CA ALA A 412 16.72 -23.42 -1.04
C ALA A 412 17.33 -22.18 -1.72
N ALA A 413 18.66 -22.00 -1.55
CA ALA A 413 19.39 -20.90 -2.16
C ALA A 413 19.31 -20.97 -3.70
N GLY A 414 18.83 -19.91 -4.32
CA GLY A 414 18.70 -19.84 -5.77
C GLY A 414 17.90 -18.63 -6.23
N ARG A 415 17.86 -18.45 -7.55
CA ARG A 415 16.94 -17.52 -8.22
C ARG A 415 16.01 -18.35 -9.08
N TYR A 416 14.72 -18.17 -8.88
CA TYR A 416 13.68 -18.93 -9.59
C TYR A 416 12.95 -17.98 -10.53
N GLN A 417 12.78 -18.40 -11.78
CA GLN A 417 12.15 -17.59 -12.84
C GLN A 417 10.71 -18.03 -13.14
N ASN A 418 10.21 -19.05 -12.45
CA ASN A 418 8.84 -19.49 -12.58
C ASN A 418 7.88 -18.40 -12.10
N ALA A 419 6.67 -18.37 -12.68
CA ALA A 419 5.63 -17.46 -12.24
C ALA A 419 5.29 -17.70 -10.75
N ALA A 420 5.29 -16.61 -9.99
CA ALA A 420 4.89 -16.56 -8.60
C ALA A 420 4.06 -15.30 -8.36
N THR A 421 3.29 -15.31 -7.28
CA THR A 421 2.50 -14.17 -6.81
C THR A 421 2.75 -13.96 -5.32
N PRO A 422 2.55 -12.75 -4.78
CA PRO A 422 2.61 -12.53 -3.33
C PRO A 422 1.66 -13.44 -2.53
N ALA A 423 0.57 -13.91 -3.14
CA ALA A 423 -0.36 -14.85 -2.52
C ALA A 423 0.26 -16.23 -2.26
N ASP A 424 1.37 -16.57 -2.92
CA ASP A 424 2.11 -17.82 -2.73
C ASP A 424 2.96 -17.81 -1.45
N LEU A 425 3.22 -16.62 -0.88
CA LEU A 425 4.07 -16.47 0.30
C LEU A 425 3.47 -17.16 1.53
N ALA A 426 2.20 -16.87 1.84
CA ALA A 426 1.54 -17.40 3.03
C ALA A 426 1.46 -18.94 3.07
N PRO A 427 1.00 -19.65 2.01
CA PRO A 427 1.02 -21.12 2.02
C PRO A 427 2.44 -21.69 2.03
N THR A 428 3.42 -21.03 1.42
CA THR A 428 4.82 -21.47 1.48
C THR A 428 5.37 -21.40 2.90
N LEU A 429 5.13 -20.29 3.61
CA LEU A 429 5.51 -20.15 5.02
C LEU A 429 4.73 -21.11 5.93
N ALA A 430 3.43 -21.33 5.67
CA ALA A 430 2.63 -22.29 6.41
C ALA A 430 3.20 -23.71 6.28
N ALA A 431 3.61 -24.12 5.08
CA ALA A 431 4.25 -25.39 4.83
C ALA A 431 5.60 -25.52 5.57
N LEU A 432 6.44 -24.48 5.55
CA LEU A 432 7.71 -24.44 6.29
C LEU A 432 7.50 -24.57 7.81
N LEU A 433 6.49 -23.87 8.34
CA LEU A 433 6.18 -23.83 9.78
C LEU A 433 5.29 -25.00 10.25
N ARG A 434 4.83 -25.85 9.32
CA ARG A 434 3.91 -26.97 9.58
C ARG A 434 2.65 -26.53 10.32
N VAL A 435 2.05 -25.45 9.83
CA VAL A 435 0.76 -24.92 10.29
C VAL A 435 -0.25 -24.96 9.14
N GLU A 436 -1.53 -24.83 9.47
CA GLU A 436 -2.57 -24.75 8.45
C GLU A 436 -2.37 -23.50 7.57
N SER A 437 -2.72 -23.63 6.29
CA SER A 437 -2.72 -22.48 5.39
C SER A 437 -3.89 -21.55 5.71
N PRO A 438 -3.76 -20.23 5.49
CA PRO A 438 -4.87 -19.31 5.66
C PRO A 438 -6.17 -19.77 5.00
N SER A 439 -7.31 -19.55 5.67
CA SER A 439 -8.66 -20.04 5.32
C SER A 439 -9.18 -19.69 3.93
N SER A 440 -8.58 -18.73 3.22
CA SER A 440 -8.93 -18.39 1.82
C SER A 440 -7.69 -18.34 0.93
N THR A 441 -6.74 -19.24 1.17
CA THR A 441 -5.53 -19.39 0.37
C THR A 441 -5.89 -19.68 -1.09
N THR A 442 -5.36 -18.85 -2.00
CA THR A 442 -5.48 -19.03 -3.45
C THR A 442 -4.13 -19.21 -4.14
N GLY A 443 -3.03 -18.87 -3.43
CA GLY A 443 -1.68 -19.13 -3.89
C GLY A 443 -1.28 -20.59 -3.73
N ARG A 444 -0.13 -20.94 -4.30
CA ARG A 444 0.48 -22.27 -4.22
C ARG A 444 1.70 -22.25 -3.29
N VAL A 445 2.09 -23.42 -2.81
CA VAL A 445 3.40 -23.60 -2.17
C VAL A 445 4.49 -23.52 -3.24
N LEU A 446 5.51 -22.69 -3.01
CA LEU A 446 6.67 -22.53 -3.88
C LEU A 446 7.70 -23.64 -3.61
N LEU A 447 7.34 -24.88 -3.95
CA LEU A 447 8.18 -26.05 -3.72
C LEU A 447 9.56 -25.94 -4.37
N GLU A 448 9.67 -25.22 -5.49
CA GLU A 448 10.95 -24.96 -6.15
C GLU A 448 11.94 -24.20 -5.26
N GLY A 449 11.44 -23.34 -4.35
CA GLY A 449 12.24 -22.54 -3.43
C GLY A 449 12.48 -23.22 -2.08
N MET A 450 12.06 -24.47 -1.92
CA MET A 450 12.18 -25.23 -0.68
C MET A 450 13.23 -26.33 -0.81
N LYS A 451 13.98 -26.58 0.27
CA LYS A 451 14.84 -27.76 0.38
C LYS A 451 13.95 -28.99 0.42
N THR A 452 14.24 -29.97 -0.43
CA THR A 452 13.61 -31.30 -0.33
C THR A 452 14.00 -31.93 1.00
N ALA A 453 13.04 -32.47 1.74
CA ALA A 453 13.35 -33.34 2.87
C ALA A 453 14.24 -34.48 2.36
N LYS A 454 15.41 -34.65 2.99
CA LYS A 454 16.29 -35.81 2.73
C LYS A 454 15.72 -37.06 3.36
#